data_AF-A0A1H4HJ43-F1
#
_entry.id   AF-A0A1H4HJ43-F1
#
_cell.length_a   1.000
_cell.length_b   1.000
_cell.length_c   1.000
_cell.angle_alpha   90.00
_cell.angle_beta   90.00
_cell.angle_gamma   90.00
#
_symmetry.space_group_name_H-M   'P 1'
#
loop_
_entity.id
_entity.type
_entity.pdbx_description
1 polymer ?
#
loop_
_entity_poly.entity_id
_entity_poly.type
_entity_poly.pdbx_seq_one_letter_code
_entity_poly.pdbx_strand_id
1 'polypeptide(L)'
;MTPHPFIILITGLLILLWAYAAFSKIFNFHKFSYALKTQVFPPWVGKILLYLLPLVETAFIVLLLVPGTRLLGMYASLFLMVIFTLYVGGAVFQFYERYPCACGGLFARMGWHKHFKVNIMLTIIALAGVILMEL
;
A
#
# COMPACT_ATOMS: atom_id res chain seq x y z
N MET A 1 -16.32 22.15 10.33
CA MET A 1 -16.70 20.78 10.72
C MET A 1 -15.47 20.10 11.29
N THR A 2 -15.41 19.89 12.60
CA THR A 2 -14.32 19.12 13.23
C THR A 2 -14.43 17.67 12.74
N PRO A 3 -13.40 17.09 12.10
CA PRO A 3 -13.48 15.69 11.67
C PRO A 3 -13.70 14.80 12.90
N HIS A 4 -14.63 13.86 12.79
CA HIS A 4 -14.87 12.87 13.86
C HIS A 4 -13.55 12.20 14.26
N PRO A 5 -13.36 11.87 15.55
CA PRO A 5 -12.10 11.31 16.05
C PRO A 5 -11.67 10.05 15.28
N PHE A 6 -12.65 9.27 14.81
CA PHE A 6 -12.42 8.08 13.97
C PHE A 6 -11.80 8.41 12.61
N ILE A 7 -12.19 9.51 11.95
CA ILE A 7 -11.60 9.92 10.66
C ILE A 7 -10.13 10.27 10.86
N ILE A 8 -9.79 11.00 11.93
CA ILE A 8 -8.40 11.35 12.25
C ILE A 8 -7.57 10.09 12.49
N LEU A 9 -8.11 9.13 13.25
CA LEU A 9 -7.42 7.87 13.54
C LEU A 9 -7.13 7.07 12.27
N ILE A 10 -8.14 6.90 11.40
CA ILE A 10 -8.00 6.18 10.13
C ILE A 10 -7.01 6.89 9.21
N THR A 11 -7.14 8.22 9.08
CA THR A 11 -6.25 9.03 8.25
C THR A 11 -4.81 8.92 8.74
N GLY A 12 -4.58 9.02 10.05
CA GLY A 12 -3.26 8.90 10.65
C GLY A 12 -2.64 7.53 10.43
N LEU A 13 -3.43 6.46 10.58
CA LEU A 13 -2.96 5.09 10.29
C LEU A 13 -2.55 4.91 8.83
N LEU A 14 -3.35 5.40 7.88
CA LEU A 14 -3.02 5.33 6.45
C LEU A 14 -1.81 6.18 6.10
N ILE A 15 -1.67 7.38 6.69
CA ILE A 15 -0.47 8.21 6.52
C ILE A 15 0.78 7.43 6.99
N LEU A 16 0.72 6.80 8.17
CA LEU A 16 1.84 6.01 8.68
C LEU A 16 2.17 4.82 7.79
N LEU A 17 1.15 4.13 7.26
CA LEU A 17 1.31 3.05 6.30
C LEU A 17 2.04 3.52 5.04
N TRP A 18 1.57 4.61 4.41
CA TRP A 18 2.15 5.13 3.18
C TRP A 18 3.53 5.73 3.40
N ALA A 19 3.77 6.41 4.52
CA ALA A 19 5.09 6.92 4.90
C ALA A 19 6.09 5.77 5.08
N TYR A 20 5.68 4.71 5.80
CA TYR A 20 6.50 3.51 5.94
C TYR A 20 6.81 2.87 4.58
N ALA A 21 5.79 2.70 3.73
CA ALA A 21 5.91 2.09 2.42
C ALA A 21 6.82 2.90 1.48
N ALA A 22 6.65 4.22 1.41
CA ALA A 22 7.42 5.11 0.56
C ALA A 22 8.88 5.21 1.04
N PHE A 23 9.09 5.51 2.32
CA PHE A 23 10.42 5.71 2.87
C PHE A 23 11.26 4.44 2.87
N SER A 24 10.67 3.28 3.14
CA SER A 24 11.39 2.00 3.02
C SER A 24 11.93 1.77 1.61
N LYS A 25 11.21 2.20 0.57
CA LYS A 25 11.62 2.10 -0.83
C LYS A 25 12.62 3.17 -1.25
N ILE A 26 12.43 4.41 -0.82
CA ILE A 26 13.33 5.53 -1.15
C ILE A 26 14.70 5.31 -0.50
N PHE A 27 14.74 5.05 0.82
CA PHE A 27 16.00 4.90 1.54
C PHE A 27 16.73 3.59 1.21
N ASN A 28 16.01 2.54 0.78
CA ASN A 28 16.62 1.28 0.36
C ASN A 28 16.35 0.99 -1.12
N PHE A 29 16.53 1.99 -1.98
CA PHE A 29 16.20 1.91 -3.41
C PHE A 29 16.83 0.72 -4.13
N HIS A 30 18.11 0.41 -3.84
CA HIS A 30 18.78 -0.77 -4.40
C HIS A 30 18.11 -2.09 -4.00
N LYS A 31 17.72 -2.24 -2.72
CA LYS A 31 17.02 -3.44 -2.24
C LYS A 31 15.63 -3.55 -2.86
N PHE A 32 14.93 -2.43 -3.00
CA PHE A 32 13.62 -2.40 -3.65
C PHE A 32 13.71 -2.76 -5.14
N SER A 33 14.71 -2.22 -5.87
CA SER A 33 14.99 -2.60 -7.26
C SER A 33 15.29 -4.09 -7.41
N TYR A 34 16.11 -4.66 -6.53
CA TYR A 34 16.38 -6.10 -6.54
C TYR A 34 15.12 -6.93 -6.25
N ALA A 35 14.33 -6.53 -5.25
CA ALA A 35 13.07 -7.19 -4.91
C ALA A 35 12.05 -7.14 -6.06
N LEU A 36 11.96 -6.03 -6.80
CA LEU A 36 11.06 -5.92 -7.95
C LEU A 36 11.44 -6.88 -9.08
N LYS A 37 12.73 -7.14 -9.29
CA LYS A 37 13.22 -8.10 -10.30
C LYS A 37 12.88 -9.55 -9.98
N THR A 38 12.58 -9.86 -8.71
CA THR A 38 12.17 -11.22 -8.29
C THR A 38 10.66 -11.40 -8.23
N GLN A 39 9.88 -10.35 -8.53
CA GLN A 39 8.43 -10.45 -8.64
C GLN A 39 8.01 -11.12 -9.95
N VAL A 40 6.72 -11.45 -10.03
CA VAL A 40 6.07 -12.11 -11.17
C VAL A 40 5.88 -11.19 -12.38
N PHE A 41 6.27 -9.92 -12.25
CA PHE A 41 6.08 -8.90 -13.27
C PHE A 41 7.14 -8.99 -14.37
N PRO A 42 6.80 -8.69 -15.63
CA PRO A 42 7.78 -8.49 -16.68
C PRO A 42 8.81 -7.39 -16.30
N PRO A 43 10.06 -7.49 -16.77
CA PRO A 43 11.11 -6.53 -16.42
C PRO A 43 10.77 -5.06 -16.72
N TRP A 44 9.98 -4.80 -17.77
CA TRP A 44 9.54 -3.45 -18.12
C TRP A 44 8.53 -2.88 -17.11
N VAL A 45 7.59 -3.70 -16.63
CA VAL A 45 6.66 -3.33 -15.54
C VAL A 45 7.44 -3.07 -14.25
N GLY A 46 8.41 -3.93 -13.92
CA GLY A 46 9.27 -3.72 -12.76
C GLY A 46 10.02 -2.38 -12.78
N LYS A 47 10.50 -1.93 -13.94
CA LYS A 47 11.13 -0.61 -14.09
C LYS A 47 10.16 0.54 -13.87
N ILE A 48 8.91 0.42 -14.34
CA ILE A 48 7.87 1.42 -14.10
C ILE A 48 7.54 1.49 -12.61
N LEU A 49 7.26 0.34 -11.98
CA LEU A 49 6.90 0.24 -10.57
C LEU A 49 8.00 0.74 -9.63
N LEU A 50 9.27 0.59 -10.03
CA LEU A 50 10.43 1.07 -9.26
C LEU A 50 10.36 2.57 -8.93
N TYR A 51 9.85 3.39 -9.86
CA TYR A 51 9.72 4.83 -9.65
C TYR A 51 8.28 5.22 -9.32
N LEU A 52 7.30 4.56 -9.93
CA LEU A 52 5.89 4.89 -9.76
C LEU A 52 5.39 4.60 -8.34
N LEU A 53 5.76 3.45 -7.75
CA LEU A 53 5.25 3.10 -6.42
C LEU A 53 5.68 4.10 -5.34
N PRO A 54 6.99 4.42 -5.17
CA PRO A 54 7.38 5.43 -4.17
C PRO A 54 6.74 6.80 -4.42
N LEU A 55 6.57 7.18 -5.69
CA LEU A 55 5.94 8.46 -6.05
C LEU A 55 4.46 8.50 -5.65
N VAL A 56 3.70 7.47 -6.00
CA VAL A 56 2.26 7.36 -5.68
C VAL A 56 2.05 7.27 -4.17
N GLU A 57 2.85 6.47 -3.46
CA GLU A 57 2.78 6.34 -2.00
C GLU A 57 3.09 7.68 -1.31
N THR A 58 4.08 8.44 -1.81
CA THR A 58 4.38 9.79 -1.30
C THR A 58 3.23 10.76 -1.59
N ALA A 59 2.62 10.70 -2.78
CA ALA A 59 1.48 11.53 -3.13
C ALA A 59 0.27 11.27 -2.21
N PHE A 60 0.04 10.01 -1.82
CA PHE A 60 -1.07 9.65 -0.94
C PHE A 60 -0.93 10.26 0.45
N ILE A 61 0.30 10.37 0.98
CA ILE A 61 0.57 11.08 2.24
C ILE A 61 0.11 12.53 2.14
N VAL A 62 0.47 13.21 1.05
CA VAL A 62 0.07 14.62 0.82
C VAL A 62 -1.45 14.75 0.70
N LEU A 63 -2.10 13.87 -0.07
CA LEU A 63 -3.55 13.87 -0.24
C LEU A 63 -4.30 13.70 1.09
N LEU A 64 -3.82 12.82 1.97
CA LEU A 64 -4.44 12.55 3.28
C LEU A 64 -4.18 13.66 4.31
N LEU A 65 -3.01 14.31 4.26
CA LEU A 65 -2.65 15.42 5.15
C LEU A 65 -3.51 16.66 4.88
N VAL A 66 -3.73 17.01 3.62
CA VAL A 66 -4.47 18.20 3.23
C VAL A 66 -5.98 17.95 3.37
N PRO A 67 -6.70 18.70 4.25
CA PRO A 67 -8.12 18.42 4.53
C PRO A 67 -9.02 18.41 3.30
N GLY A 68 -8.79 19.31 2.32
CA GLY A 68 -9.60 19.41 1.10
C GLY A 68 -9.43 18.25 0.11
N THR A 69 -8.33 17.50 0.19
CA THR A 69 -8.05 16.35 -0.69
C THR A 69 -8.16 15.01 0.03
N ARG A 70 -8.50 15.02 1.32
CA ARG A 70 -8.44 13.82 2.16
C ARG A 70 -9.37 12.71 1.67
N LEU A 71 -10.57 13.04 1.20
CA LEU A 71 -11.50 12.06 0.63
C LEU A 71 -10.91 11.40 -0.62
N LEU A 72 -10.30 12.17 -1.52
CA LEU A 72 -9.55 11.64 -2.66
C LEU A 72 -8.39 10.73 -2.20
N GLY A 73 -7.66 11.14 -1.16
CA GLY A 73 -6.62 10.32 -0.55
C GLY A 73 -7.14 9.00 0.03
N MET A 74 -8.34 8.99 0.62
CA MET A 74 -9.00 7.78 1.13
C MET A 74 -9.38 6.84 -0.01
N TYR A 75 -10.01 7.36 -1.07
CA TYR A 75 -10.33 6.57 -2.27
C TYR A 75 -9.08 5.99 -2.93
N ALA A 76 -8.03 6.81 -3.09
CA ALA A 76 -6.78 6.38 -3.68
C ALA A 76 -6.10 5.31 -2.82
N SER A 77 -6.13 5.47 -1.48
CA SER A 77 -5.63 4.48 -0.53
C SER A 77 -6.40 3.17 -0.62
N LEU A 78 -7.73 3.22 -0.64
CA LEU A 78 -8.60 2.05 -0.79
C LEU A 78 -8.28 1.31 -2.09
N PHE A 79 -8.22 2.04 -3.21
CA PHE A 79 -7.94 1.47 -4.53
C PHE A 79 -6.60 0.72 -4.55
N LEU A 80 -5.52 1.36 -4.07
CA LEU A 80 -4.20 0.74 -4.06
C LEU A 80 -4.12 -0.43 -3.06
N MET A 81 -4.79 -0.33 -1.91
CA MET A 81 -4.88 -1.42 -0.94
C MET A 81 -5.63 -2.62 -1.49
N VAL A 82 -6.69 -2.43 -2.29
CA VAL A 82 -7.37 -3.52 -2.99
C VAL A 82 -6.41 -4.19 -3.97
N ILE A 83 -5.67 -3.42 -4.79
CA ILE A 83 -4.68 -3.97 -5.72
C ILE A 83 -3.61 -4.78 -4.98
N PHE A 84 -3.05 -4.26 -3.89
CA PHE A 84 -2.06 -4.97 -3.09
C PHE A 84 -2.64 -6.22 -2.43
N THR A 85 -3.87 -6.16 -1.93
CA THR A 85 -4.55 -7.32 -1.36
C THR A 85 -4.74 -8.43 -2.39
N LEU A 86 -5.21 -8.09 -3.60
CA LEU A 86 -5.34 -9.05 -4.70
C LEU A 86 -3.99 -9.64 -5.10
N TYR A 87 -2.95 -8.81 -5.21
CA TYR A 87 -1.60 -9.26 -5.53
C TYR A 87 -1.07 -10.28 -4.52
N VAL A 88 -1.15 -9.95 -3.22
CA VAL A 88 -0.72 -10.82 -2.12
C VAL A 88 -1.60 -12.07 -2.01
N GLY A 89 -2.90 -11.94 -2.28
CA GLY A 89 -3.83 -13.07 -2.36
C GLY A 89 -3.40 -14.07 -3.44
N GLY A 90 -3.02 -13.60 -4.64
CA GLY A 90 -2.52 -14.47 -5.69
C GLY A 90 -1.27 -15.27 -5.30
N ALA A 91 -0.40 -14.68 -4.47
CA ALA A 91 0.77 -15.40 -3.93
C ALA A 91 0.36 -16.46 -2.88
N VAL A 92 -0.66 -16.18 -2.06
CA VAL A 92 -1.20 -17.14 -1.08
C VAL A 92 -1.91 -18.32 -1.75
N PHE A 93 -2.71 -18.06 -2.78
CA PHE A 93 -3.44 -19.08 -3.53
C PHE A 93 -2.62 -19.74 -4.65
N GLN A 94 -1.33 -19.43 -4.74
CA GLN A 94 -0.39 -19.99 -5.72
C GLN A 94 -0.84 -19.81 -7.18
N PHE A 95 -1.46 -18.68 -7.51
CA PHE A 95 -1.85 -18.35 -8.89
C PHE A 95 -0.67 -18.00 -9.81
N TYR A 96 0.50 -17.72 -9.24
CA TYR A 96 1.68 -17.34 -10.00
C TYR A 96 2.61 -18.53 -10.26
N GLU A 97 3.13 -18.63 -11.48
CA GLU A 97 4.10 -19.67 -11.88
C GLU A 97 5.40 -19.63 -11.08
N ARG A 98 5.79 -18.44 -10.60
CA ARG A 98 6.95 -18.21 -9.74
C ARG A 98 6.49 -17.60 -8.43
N TYR A 99 6.88 -18.21 -7.31
CA TYR A 99 6.58 -17.66 -5.99
C TYR A 99 7.38 -16.36 -5.78
N PRO A 100 6.71 -15.21 -5.59
CA PRO A 100 7.42 -13.95 -5.40
C PRO A 100 8.26 -14.00 -4.13
N CYS A 101 9.48 -13.46 -4.20
CA CYS A 101 10.27 -13.21 -3.00
C CYS A 101 9.66 -12.01 -2.26
N ALA A 102 9.69 -12.02 -0.93
CA ALA A 102 9.08 -10.96 -0.15
C ALA A 102 9.78 -9.61 -0.42
N CYS A 103 9.02 -8.61 -0.89
CA CYS A 103 9.54 -7.27 -1.13
C CYS A 103 10.04 -6.64 0.16
N GLY A 104 11.24 -6.03 0.11
CA GLY A 104 11.96 -5.48 1.26
C GLY A 104 11.12 -4.64 2.23
N GLY A 105 11.50 -4.64 3.51
CA GLY A 105 10.83 -3.91 4.60
C GLY A 105 10.27 -4.85 5.68
N LEU A 106 9.27 -4.39 6.41
CA LEU A 106 8.58 -5.11 7.51
C LEU A 106 7.90 -6.37 6.97
N PHE A 107 7.38 -6.26 5.75
CA PHE A 107 6.70 -7.35 5.06
C PHE A 107 7.65 -8.41 4.49
N ALA A 108 8.95 -8.10 4.34
CA ALA A 108 9.95 -9.10 3.92
C ALA A 108 10.15 -10.22 4.95
N ARG A 109 9.90 -9.92 6.23
CA ARG A 109 10.03 -10.87 7.34
C ARG A 109 8.71 -11.58 7.67
N MET A 110 7.62 -11.22 6.97
CA MET A 110 6.28 -11.75 7.19
C MET A 110 5.94 -12.78 6.12
N GLY A 111 5.47 -13.96 6.53
CA GLY A 111 4.95 -14.96 5.57
C GLY A 111 3.71 -14.45 4.83
N TRP A 112 3.52 -14.90 3.59
CA TRP A 112 2.45 -14.41 2.69
C TRP A 112 1.04 -14.48 3.27
N HIS A 113 0.69 -15.55 4.02
CA HIS A 113 -0.61 -15.63 4.70
C HIS A 113 -0.82 -14.54 5.75
N LYS A 114 0.21 -14.20 6.53
CA LYS A 114 0.12 -13.12 7.52
C LYS A 114 0.00 -11.76 6.81
N HIS A 115 0.77 -11.58 5.74
CA HIS A 115 0.72 -10.36 4.93
C HIS A 115 -0.67 -10.15 4.31
N PHE A 116 -1.28 -11.22 3.79
CA PHE A 116 -2.62 -11.17 3.23
C PHE A 116 -3.67 -10.72 4.26
N LYS A 117 -3.63 -11.27 5.49
CA LYS A 117 -4.52 -10.86 6.58
C LYS A 117 -4.37 -9.38 6.92
N VAL A 118 -3.13 -8.87 6.99
CA VAL A 118 -2.87 -7.45 7.26
C VAL A 118 -3.41 -6.58 6.13
N ASN A 119 -3.20 -6.97 4.87
CA ASN A 119 -3.71 -6.22 3.72
C ASN A 119 -5.25 -6.17 3.68
N ILE A 120 -5.94 -7.28 3.97
CA ILE A 120 -7.40 -7.29 4.12
C ILE A 120 -7.85 -6.31 5.21
N MET A 121 -7.23 -6.37 6.39
CA MET A 121 -7.58 -5.48 7.51
C MET A 121 -7.40 -4.00 7.12
N LEU A 122 -6.26 -3.65 6.52
CA LEU A 122 -5.98 -2.28 6.06
C LEU A 122 -6.94 -1.83 4.94
N THR A 123 -7.35 -2.75 4.07
CA THR A 123 -8.34 -2.48 3.02
C THR A 123 -9.71 -2.16 3.62
N ILE A 124 -10.15 -2.93 4.61
CA ILE A 124 -11.42 -2.69 5.32
C ILE A 124 -11.36 -1.34 6.06
N ILE A 125 -10.22 -1.01 6.67
CA ILE A 125 -10.04 0.29 7.35
C ILE A 125 -10.11 1.45 6.34
N ALA A 126 -9.49 1.32 5.16
CA ALA A 126 -9.59 2.32 4.11
C ALA A 126 -11.05 2.48 3.62
N LEU A 127 -11.78 1.36 3.46
CA LEU A 127 -13.19 1.38 3.09
C LEU A 127 -14.06 2.08 4.15
N ALA A 128 -13.85 1.77 5.42
CA ALA A 128 -14.54 2.44 6.53
C ALA A 128 -14.24 3.95 6.55
N GLY A 129 -13.01 4.35 6.26
CA GLY A 129 -12.61 5.75 6.12
C GLY A 129 -13.36 6.48 5.01
N VAL A 130 -13.51 5.85 3.85
CA VAL A 130 -14.32 6.38 2.73
C VAL A 130 -15.79 6.54 3.16
N ILE A 131 -16.40 5.47 3.67
CA ILE A 131 -17.82 5.49 4.07
C ILE A 131 -18.10 6.58 5.11
N LEU A 132 -17.23 6.71 6.11
CA LEU A 132 -17.40 7.71 7.18
C LEU A 132 -17.20 9.15 6.70
N MET A 133 -16.49 9.38 5.60
CA MET A 133 -16.28 10.71 5.04
C MET A 133 -17.35 11.13 4.02
N GLU A 134 -18.07 10.16 3.45
CA GLU A 134 -19.20 10.38 2.54
C GLU A 134 -20.54 10.55 3.28
N LEU A 135 -20.61 10.08 4.53
CA LEU A 135 -21.77 10.21 5.41
C LEU A 135 -21.83 11.59 6.07
#